data_AF-A0A427UL71-F1
#
_entry.id   AF-A0A427UL71-F1
#
_cell.length_a   1.000
_cell.length_b   1.000
_cell.length_c   1.000
_cell.angle_alpha   90.00
_cell.angle_beta   90.00
_cell.angle_gamma   90.00
#
_symmetry.space_group_name_H-M   'P 1'
#
loop_
_entity.id
_entity.type
_entity.pdbx_description
1 polymer ?
#
loop_
_entity_poly.entity_id
_entity_poly.type
_entity_poly.pdbx_seq_one_letter_code
_entity_poly.pdbx_strand_id
1 'polypeptide(L)'
;MKFIIYPILIMVIIQPFISDYFFEKRARQLALDDKNIIRGCLFLEKKYRHRNSSDFLLYDVNIDGKVYSTMDISISGFPYYAKQFTFERKMDVNISCYKIEYVKVGYWFFERRYIYDLS
;
A
#
# COMPACT_ATOMS: atom_id res chain seq x y z
N MET A 1 25.70 31.62 0.55
CA MET A 1 24.81 30.80 1.39
C MET A 1 23.44 30.49 0.78
N LYS A 2 22.89 31.32 -0.14
CA LYS A 2 21.62 31.00 -0.84
C LYS A 2 21.73 29.86 -1.88
N PHE A 3 22.89 29.66 -2.51
CA PHE A 3 23.08 28.67 -3.57
C PHE A 3 23.06 27.20 -3.12
N ILE A 4 23.32 26.90 -1.85
CA ILE A 4 23.32 25.52 -1.30
C ILE A 4 21.92 25.12 -0.80
N ILE A 5 21.05 26.09 -0.50
CA ILE A 5 19.71 25.84 0.05
C ILE A 5 18.79 25.25 -1.03
N TYR A 6 18.86 25.74 -2.26
CA TYR A 6 18.03 25.25 -3.38
C TYR A 6 18.23 23.76 -3.70
N PRO A 7 19.45 23.21 -3.85
CA PRO A 7 19.62 21.79 -4.13
C PRO A 7 19.19 20.89 -2.96
N ILE A 8 19.36 21.35 -1.71
CA ILE A 8 18.87 20.61 -0.53
C ILE A 8 17.34 20.58 -0.53
N LEU A 9 16.69 21.72 -0.80
CA LEU A 9 15.23 21.81 -0.87
C LEU A 9 14.68 20.89 -1.97
N ILE A 10 15.32 20.89 -3.14
CA ILE A 10 14.97 20.01 -4.26
C ILE A 10 15.13 18.54 -3.85
N MET A 11 16.23 18.16 -3.19
CA MET A 11 16.41 16.80 -2.68
C MET A 11 15.31 16.39 -1.70
N VAL A 12 14.97 17.24 -0.75
CA VAL A 12 13.94 16.95 0.26
C VAL A 12 12.56 16.77 -0.38
N ILE A 13 12.23 17.53 -1.43
CA ILE A 13 10.96 17.42 -2.15
C ILE A 13 10.92 16.15 -3.01
N ILE A 14 12.02 15.78 -3.67
CA ILE A 14 12.06 14.65 -4.61
C ILE A 14 12.23 13.30 -3.90
N GLN A 15 12.92 13.28 -2.75
CA GLN A 15 13.24 12.04 -2.03
C GLN A 15 12.02 11.13 -1.75
N PRO A 16 10.85 11.64 -1.30
CA PRO A 16 9.69 10.80 -1.05
C PRO A 16 9.23 10.06 -2.32
N PHE A 17 9.18 10.76 -3.45
CA PHE A 17 8.77 10.17 -4.74
C PHE A 17 9.74 9.09 -5.21
N ILE A 18 11.05 9.31 -5.07
CA ILE A 18 12.06 8.31 -5.41
C ILE A 18 11.90 7.07 -4.52
N SER A 19 11.70 7.28 -3.22
CA SER A 19 11.51 6.20 -2.26
C SER A 19 10.26 5.38 -2.62
N ASP A 20 9.12 6.02 -2.82
CA ASP A 20 7.87 5.35 -3.19
C ASP A 20 8.03 4.54 -4.47
N TYR A 21 8.59 5.15 -5.52
CA TYR A 21 8.88 4.45 -6.77
C TYR A 21 9.80 3.25 -6.59
N PHE A 22 10.83 3.37 -5.75
CA PHE A 22 11.73 2.25 -5.43
C PHE A 22 10.97 1.10 -4.75
N PHE A 23 10.13 1.39 -3.74
CA PHE A 23 9.35 0.38 -3.05
C PHE A 23 8.38 -0.34 -4.00
N GLU A 24 7.66 0.38 -4.85
CA GLU A 24 6.75 -0.22 -5.83
C GLU A 24 7.51 -1.11 -6.84
N LYS A 25 8.62 -0.60 -7.40
CA LYS A 25 9.43 -1.35 -8.35
C LYS A 25 9.98 -2.62 -7.71
N ARG A 26 10.43 -2.55 -6.47
CA ARG A 26 10.93 -3.71 -5.72
C ARG A 26 9.82 -4.71 -5.41
N ALA A 27 8.63 -4.25 -5.06
CA ALA A 27 7.46 -5.10 -4.89
C ALA A 27 7.17 -5.91 -6.16
N ARG A 28 7.15 -5.24 -7.32
CA ARG A 28 6.95 -5.90 -8.61
C ARG A 28 8.02 -6.94 -8.93
N GLN A 29 9.29 -6.63 -8.65
CA GLN A 29 10.37 -7.59 -8.85
C GLN A 29 10.24 -8.83 -7.95
N LEU A 30 9.88 -8.64 -6.69
CA LEU A 30 9.69 -9.75 -5.75
C LEU A 30 8.50 -10.62 -6.16
N ALA A 31 7.42 -10.01 -6.66
CA ALA A 31 6.23 -10.72 -7.14
C ALA A 31 6.46 -11.57 -8.40
N LEU A 32 7.63 -11.50 -9.05
CA LEU A 32 7.98 -12.39 -10.17
C LEU A 32 8.33 -13.81 -9.71
N ASP A 33 8.66 -13.99 -8.42
CA ASP A 33 8.92 -15.30 -7.83
C ASP A 33 7.86 -15.56 -6.74
N ASP A 34 7.02 -16.57 -7.00
CA ASP A 34 5.90 -16.97 -6.14
C ASP A 34 6.32 -17.24 -4.69
N LYS A 35 7.60 -17.59 -4.44
CA LYS A 35 8.12 -17.80 -3.09
C LYS A 35 8.09 -16.54 -2.22
N ASN A 36 8.09 -15.35 -2.83
CA ASN A 36 8.01 -14.08 -2.12
C ASN A 36 6.57 -13.60 -1.91
N ILE A 37 5.59 -14.31 -2.46
CA ILE A 37 4.17 -14.01 -2.28
C ILE A 37 3.70 -14.69 -1.00
N ILE A 38 3.31 -13.88 -0.02
CA ILE A 38 2.89 -14.33 1.29
C ILE A 38 1.38 -14.35 1.34
N ARG A 39 0.81 -15.48 1.79
CA ARG A 39 -0.61 -15.59 2.10
C ARG A 39 -0.87 -15.12 3.52
N GLY A 40 -1.85 -14.25 3.70
CA GLY A 40 -2.23 -13.77 5.02
C GLY A 40 -3.66 -13.30 5.10
N CYS A 41 -3.98 -12.72 6.26
CA CYS A 41 -5.26 -12.11 6.53
C CYS A 41 -5.15 -10.60 6.45
N LEU A 42 -6.15 -10.00 5.82
CA LEU A 42 -6.43 -8.58 5.88
C LEU A 42 -7.67 -8.38 6.76
N PHE A 43 -7.57 -7.46 7.71
CA PHE A 43 -8.65 -7.07 8.62
C PHE A 43 -9.04 -5.63 8.34
N LEU A 44 -10.34 -5.34 8.28
CA LEU A 44 -10.79 -3.95 8.18
C LEU A 44 -10.76 -3.32 9.57
N GLU A 45 -9.92 -2.31 9.77
CA GLU A 45 -9.83 -1.57 11.04
C GLU A 45 -10.83 -0.42 11.05
N LYS A 46 -10.87 0.38 9.98
CA LYS A 46 -11.69 1.57 9.92
C LYS A 46 -12.16 1.87 8.51
N LYS A 47 -13.42 2.26 8.41
CA LYS A 47 -14.02 2.84 7.20
C LYS A 47 -14.40 4.28 7.49
N TYR A 48 -13.90 5.23 6.71
CA TYR A 48 -14.16 6.64 6.92
C TYR A 48 -14.33 7.41 5.61
N ARG A 49 -15.07 8.51 5.65
CA ARG A 49 -15.23 9.41 4.50
C ARG A 49 -14.18 10.51 4.55
N HIS A 50 -13.59 10.83 3.40
CA HIS A 50 -12.73 12.00 3.31
C HIS A 50 -13.58 13.27 3.47
N ARG A 51 -13.13 14.23 4.31
CA ARG A 51 -13.92 15.42 4.72
C ARG A 51 -14.47 16.26 3.55
N ASN A 52 -13.76 16.24 2.41
CA ASN A 52 -14.07 17.05 1.23
C ASN A 52 -14.57 16.24 0.03
N SER A 53 -14.88 14.95 0.20
CA SER A 53 -15.43 14.16 -0.90
C SER A 53 -16.47 13.17 -0.39
N SER A 54 -17.71 13.36 -0.84
CA SER A 54 -18.84 12.48 -0.49
C SER A 54 -18.67 11.06 -1.03
N ASP A 55 -17.87 10.90 -2.08
CA ASP A 55 -17.87 9.70 -2.92
C ASP A 55 -16.63 8.81 -2.72
N PHE A 56 -15.61 9.30 -2.01
CA PHE A 56 -14.40 8.53 -1.71
C PHE A 56 -14.39 8.09 -0.25
N LEU A 57 -14.66 6.80 -0.06
CA LEU A 57 -14.45 6.10 1.20
C LEU A 57 -12.97 5.68 1.27
N LEU A 58 -12.35 5.96 2.41
CA LEU A 58 -11.03 5.48 2.77
C LEU A 58 -11.17 4.32 3.74
N TYR A 59 -10.25 3.36 3.60
CA TYR A 59 -10.24 2.13 4.35
C TYR A 59 -8.86 1.94 4.97
N ASP A 60 -8.82 1.92 6.30
CA ASP A 60 -7.64 1.48 7.04
C ASP A 60 -7.77 -0.02 7.24
N VAL A 61 -6.74 -0.74 6.84
CA VAL A 61 -6.68 -2.19 6.90
C VAL A 61 -5.45 -2.64 7.64
N ASN A 62 -5.60 -3.67 8.44
CA ASN A 62 -4.51 -4.32 9.15
C ASN A 62 -4.09 -5.56 8.37
N ILE A 63 -2.81 -5.62 8.04
CA ILE A 63 -2.17 -6.80 7.46
C ILE A 63 -1.06 -7.16 8.43
N ASP A 64 -1.17 -8.32 9.08
CA ASP A 64 -0.19 -8.91 10.00
C ASP A 64 0.41 -7.87 11.00
N GLY A 65 -0.50 -7.21 11.75
CA GLY A 65 -0.18 -6.31 12.85
C GLY A 65 0.16 -4.87 12.45
N LYS A 66 0.13 -4.54 11.16
CA LYS A 66 0.43 -3.19 10.65
C LYS A 66 -0.79 -2.62 9.92
N VAL A 67 -1.13 -1.39 10.28
CA VAL A 67 -2.24 -0.65 9.68
C VAL A 67 -1.75 0.14 8.47
N TYR A 68 -2.47 0.03 7.37
CA TYR A 68 -2.21 0.73 6.13
C TYR A 68 -3.50 1.30 5.56
N SER A 69 -3.41 2.42 4.86
CA SER A 69 -4.48 2.84 3.95
C SER A 69 -4.50 1.90 2.74
N THR A 70 -5.69 1.51 2.27
CA THR A 70 -5.81 0.68 1.05
C THR A 70 -5.22 1.35 -0.18
N MET A 71 -5.12 2.69 -0.20
CA MET A 71 -4.45 3.43 -1.27
C MET A 71 -2.94 3.21 -1.29
N ASP A 72 -2.29 3.07 -0.13
CA ASP A 72 -0.82 3.00 -0.03
C ASP A 72 -0.27 1.60 -0.35
N ILE A 73 -1.12 0.58 -0.24
CA ILE A 73 -0.77 -0.84 -0.44
C ILE A 73 -1.22 -1.37 -1.81
N SER A 74 -1.92 -0.53 -2.57
CA SER A 74 -2.35 -0.82 -3.93
C SER A 74 -1.40 -0.17 -4.91
N ILE A 75 -0.75 -0.97 -5.76
CA ILE A 75 0.18 -0.46 -6.76
C ILE A 75 -0.25 -0.90 -8.15
N SER A 76 -0.07 -0.01 -9.12
CA SER A 76 -0.31 -0.34 -10.52
C SER A 76 0.56 -1.55 -10.92
N GLY A 77 -0.01 -2.46 -11.70
CA GLY A 77 0.67 -3.69 -12.15
C GLY A 77 0.44 -4.93 -11.27
N PHE A 78 -0.20 -4.80 -10.10
CA PHE A 78 -0.70 -5.96 -9.33
C PHE A 78 -2.17 -6.25 -9.67
N PRO A 79 -2.59 -7.53 -9.71
CA PRO A 79 -3.99 -7.91 -9.94
C PRO A 79 -4.98 -7.21 -9.00
N TYR A 80 -4.59 -7.02 -7.74
CA TYR A 80 -5.40 -6.32 -6.74
C TYR A 80 -5.83 -4.92 -7.17
N TYR A 81 -4.96 -4.15 -7.85
CA TYR A 81 -5.25 -2.77 -8.25
C TYR A 81 -6.55 -2.65 -9.07
N ALA A 82 -6.80 -3.61 -9.97
CA ALA A 82 -8.03 -3.64 -10.77
C ALA A 82 -9.26 -4.11 -9.98
N LYS A 83 -9.06 -4.93 -8.93
CA LYS A 83 -10.13 -5.51 -8.09
C LYS A 83 -10.46 -4.66 -6.87
N GLN A 84 -9.61 -3.69 -6.52
CA GLN A 84 -9.66 -2.89 -5.29
C GLN A 84 -11.04 -2.29 -5.04
N PHE A 85 -11.61 -1.58 -6.01
CA PHE A 85 -12.89 -0.91 -5.85
C PHE A 85 -14.04 -1.87 -5.51
N THR A 86 -14.08 -3.03 -6.20
CA THR A 86 -15.11 -4.05 -5.94
C THR A 86 -14.91 -4.71 -4.58
N PHE A 87 -13.65 -4.93 -4.18
CA PHE A 87 -13.31 -5.51 -2.89
C PHE A 87 -13.70 -4.59 -1.74
N GLU A 88 -13.27 -3.33 -1.78
CA GLU A 88 -13.56 -2.32 -0.75
C GLU A 88 -15.07 -2.11 -0.52
N ARG A 89 -15.89 -2.23 -1.58
CA ARG A 89 -17.35 -2.18 -1.46
C ARG A 89 -17.96 -3.35 -0.69
N LYS A 90 -17.32 -4.52 -0.74
CA LYS A 90 -17.77 -5.75 -0.06
C LYS A 90 -17.19 -5.87 1.35
N MET A 91 -16.26 -4.99 1.74
CA MET A 91 -15.63 -5.05 3.05
C MET A 91 -16.61 -4.64 4.15
N ASP A 92 -16.79 -5.57 5.07
CA ASP A 92 -17.51 -5.44 6.33
C ASP A 92 -16.57 -5.62 7.52
N VAL A 93 -16.81 -4.86 8.60
CA VAL A 93 -16.04 -4.89 9.86
C VAL A 93 -16.28 -6.21 10.62
N ASN A 94 -17.42 -6.86 10.38
CA ASN A 94 -17.77 -8.13 11.01
C ASN A 94 -17.01 -9.33 10.43
N ILE A 95 -16.37 -9.17 9.26
CA ILE A 95 -15.57 -10.24 8.66
C ILE A 95 -14.18 -10.22 9.30
N SER A 96 -13.88 -11.32 9.97
CA SER A 96 -12.66 -11.45 10.76
C SER A 96 -11.41 -11.69 9.93
N CYS A 97 -11.47 -12.09 8.65
CA CYS A 97 -10.26 -12.19 7.81
C CYS A 97 -10.62 -12.28 6.33
N TYR A 98 -10.08 -11.34 5.53
CA TYR A 98 -10.02 -11.48 4.08
C TYR A 98 -8.70 -12.13 3.69
N LYS A 99 -8.78 -13.24 2.96
CA LYS A 99 -7.58 -13.92 2.47
C LYS A 99 -6.96 -13.07 1.36
N ILE A 100 -5.69 -12.74 1.55
CA ILE A 100 -4.93 -11.95 0.60
C ILE A 100 -3.58 -12.58 0.33
N GLU A 101 -3.06 -12.30 -0.85
CA GLU A 101 -1.67 -12.54 -1.23
C GLU A 101 -0.98 -11.18 -1.27
N TYR A 102 0.14 -11.04 -0.57
CA TYR A 102 0.87 -9.78 -0.49
C TYR A 102 2.38 -9.99 -0.52
N VAL A 103 3.08 -8.95 -0.92
CA VAL A 103 4.54 -8.91 -0.96
C VAL A 103 5.05 -7.94 0.09
N LYS A 104 6.08 -8.38 0.81
CA LYS A 104 6.75 -7.60 1.84
C LYS A 104 8.01 -6.95 1.27
N VAL A 105 8.10 -5.63 1.33
CA VAL A 105 9.26 -4.87 0.86
C VAL A 105 9.89 -4.14 2.03
N GLY A 106 11.12 -4.53 2.39
CA GLY A 106 11.94 -3.84 3.38
C GLY A 106 13.04 -3.02 2.72
N TYR A 107 13.26 -1.80 3.22
CA TYR A 107 14.44 -1.00 2.93
C TYR A 107 14.90 -0.25 4.18
N TRP A 108 16.10 -0.56 4.65
CA TRP A 108 16.68 -0.03 5.89
C TRP A 108 15.75 -0.26 7.10
N PHE A 109 15.12 0.80 7.60
CA PHE A 109 14.22 0.77 8.76
C PHE A 109 12.74 0.85 8.37
N PHE A 110 12.45 0.90 7.06
CA PHE A 110 11.11 1.02 6.54
C PHE A 110 10.67 -0.32 5.92
N GLU A 111 9.43 -0.70 6.22
CA GLU A 111 8.83 -1.90 5.68
C GLU A 111 7.43 -1.57 5.19
N ARG A 112 7.15 -1.91 3.94
CA ARG A 112 5.85 -1.77 3.32
C ARG A 112 5.33 -3.11 2.83
N ARG A 113 4.01 -3.22 2.76
CA ARG A 113 3.30 -4.40 2.29
C ARG A 113 2.42 -3.97 1.14
N TYR A 114 2.45 -4.73 0.06
CA TYR A 114 1.68 -4.46 -1.14
C TYR A 114 0.83 -5.68 -1.47
N ILE A 115 -0.48 -5.49 -1.62
CA ILE A 115 -1.39 -6.60 -1.92
C ILE A 115 -1.23 -6.99 -3.38
N TYR A 116 -0.81 -8.22 -3.63
CA TYR A 116 -0.67 -8.79 -4.95
C TYR A 116 -2.03 -9.17 -5.53
N ASP A 117 -2.77 -10.07 -4.86
CA ASP A 117 -4.12 -10.46 -5.26
C ASP A 117 -5.00 -10.83 -4.05
N LEU A 118 -6.31 -10.94 -4.30
CA LEU A 118 -7.29 -11.50 -3.40
C LEU A 118 -7.36 -13.01 -3.62
N SER A 119 -7.28 -13.79 -2.53
CA SER A 119 -7.32 -15.25 -2.57
C SER A 119 -8.72 -15.83 -2.35
#